data_AF-A0A971S8S8-F1
#
_entry.id   AF-A0A971S8S8-F1
#
_cell.length_a   1.000
_cell.length_b   1.000
_cell.length_c   1.000
_cell.angle_alpha   90.00
_cell.angle_beta   90.00
_cell.angle_gamma   90.00
#
_symmetry.space_group_name_H-M   'P 1'
#
loop_
_entity.id
_entity.type
_entity.pdbx_description
1 polymer ?
#
loop_
_entity_poly.entity_id
_entity_poly.type
_entity_poly.pdbx_seq_one_letter_code
_entity_poly.pdbx_strand_id
1 'polypeptide(L)'
;VFMVMFIGICGNIASDAAIVIIPPLAGIIFMYLGKHPLAGIAAGYAGTTAGFSANIMPAGTDALLQGITNEASAIVSGPEIQLTANWYFMIVSTFVISIVGTFVNNKIIEPRLGKYKGKAKIEGSAEVTPEERKALRTTGLASLIYVGIIVALAFPKGSFFRNPDTGSLIIQSTLMSSLIPLLLGLFLVVGISYGISIGVIKTTSDVPILMTKAIKGMASFIVLAFIIGQFIGWFNWTNLGLLISVKLANMISHAGFIGVPLFISYILVCTTVNLFIGSGSAKWSLLAPIFVPMFTILGYHPAWTQVLYRIGDSSTNVISPLFNYLPIILAFMQEYDEDAGIGTLISLMIPYSMIFLVFWSLLAIVWYFVGLPLGPGAPIFL
;
A
#
# COMPACT_ATOMS: atom_id res chain seq x y z
N VAL A 1 -16.38 -5.09 -4.83
CA VAL A 1 -14.98 -5.27 -5.29
C VAL A 1 -14.36 -3.97 -5.75
N PHE A 2 -14.92 -3.28 -6.74
CA PHE A 2 -14.40 -1.97 -7.18
C PHE A 2 -14.17 -0.99 -6.03
N MET A 3 -15.17 -0.81 -5.16
CA MET A 3 -15.01 0.06 -3.98
C MET A 3 -13.89 -0.39 -3.04
N VAL A 4 -13.70 -1.70 -2.83
CA VAL A 4 -12.60 -2.23 -2.01
C VAL A 4 -11.25 -1.91 -2.65
N MET A 5 -11.13 -2.13 -3.96
CA MET A 5 -9.93 -1.81 -4.72
C MET A 5 -9.61 -0.32 -4.69
N PHE A 6 -10.61 0.52 -4.99
CA PHE A 6 -10.48 1.96 -5.07
C PHE A 6 -10.11 2.58 -3.71
N ILE A 7 -10.80 2.19 -2.64
CA ILE A 7 -10.48 2.63 -1.27
C ILE A 7 -9.12 2.07 -0.86
N GLY A 8 -8.79 0.83 -1.24
CA GLY A 8 -7.49 0.21 -1.04
C GLY A 8 -6.34 1.04 -1.63
N ILE A 9 -6.46 1.38 -2.91
CA ILE A 9 -5.46 2.16 -3.66
C ILE A 9 -5.30 3.55 -3.05
N CYS A 10 -6.42 4.25 -2.81
CA CYS A 10 -6.39 5.57 -2.17
C CYS A 10 -5.92 5.52 -0.70
N GLY A 11 -5.84 4.32 -0.11
CA GLY A 11 -5.43 4.10 1.26
C GLY A 11 -3.98 4.48 1.54
N ASN A 12 -3.12 4.59 0.53
CA ASN A 12 -1.72 5.02 0.72
C ASN A 12 -1.58 6.45 1.30
N ILE A 13 -2.64 7.28 1.31
CA ILE A 13 -2.68 8.55 2.06
C ILE A 13 -2.47 8.30 3.55
N ALA A 14 -3.00 7.18 4.04
CA ALA A 14 -2.77 6.69 5.39
C ALA A 14 -1.51 5.82 5.50
N SER A 15 -0.61 5.89 4.51
CA SER A 15 0.59 5.08 4.42
C SER A 15 0.26 3.58 4.57
N ASP A 16 1.08 2.86 5.32
CA ASP A 16 0.95 1.43 5.52
C ASP A 16 -0.25 1.02 6.40
N ALA A 17 -0.91 1.96 7.08
CA ALA A 17 -2.04 1.63 7.94
C ALA A 17 -3.21 1.02 7.16
N ALA A 18 -3.41 1.46 5.91
CA ALA A 18 -4.43 0.90 5.03
C ALA A 18 -4.24 -0.60 4.78
N ILE A 19 -2.98 -1.07 4.71
CA ILE A 19 -2.62 -2.49 4.49
C ILE A 19 -3.12 -3.37 5.65
N VAL A 20 -3.16 -2.82 6.86
CA VAL A 20 -3.62 -3.55 8.05
C VAL A 20 -5.15 -3.54 8.18
N ILE A 21 -5.81 -2.51 7.65
CA ILE A 21 -7.23 -2.25 7.91
C ILE A 21 -8.13 -2.77 6.80
N ILE A 22 -7.77 -2.51 5.54
CA ILE A 22 -8.66 -2.75 4.40
C ILE A 22 -8.82 -4.24 4.09
N PRO A 23 -7.76 -5.08 4.09
CA PRO A 23 -7.91 -6.52 3.80
C PRO A 23 -8.88 -7.27 4.73
N PRO A 24 -8.81 -7.18 6.07
CA PRO A 24 -9.75 -7.91 6.94
C PRO A 24 -11.18 -7.40 6.78
N LEU A 25 -11.39 -6.08 6.65
CA LEU A 25 -12.71 -5.52 6.38
C LEU A 25 -13.30 -6.02 5.06
N ALA A 26 -12.48 -6.09 4.01
CA ALA A 26 -12.90 -6.63 2.73
C ALA A 26 -13.27 -8.12 2.83
N GLY A 27 -12.53 -8.91 3.60
CA GLY A 27 -12.86 -10.31 3.88
C GLY A 27 -14.24 -10.47 4.51
N ILE A 28 -14.51 -9.69 5.57
CA ILE A 28 -15.81 -9.67 6.25
C ILE A 28 -16.93 -9.28 5.29
N ILE A 29 -16.77 -8.18 4.54
CA ILE A 29 -17.78 -7.71 3.57
C ILE A 29 -18.08 -8.79 2.52
N PHE A 30 -17.05 -9.46 2.00
CA PHE A 30 -17.25 -10.52 1.01
C PHE A 30 -18.05 -11.67 1.59
N MET A 31 -17.73 -12.09 2.82
CA MET A 31 -18.46 -13.13 3.52
C MET A 31 -19.95 -12.76 3.68
N TYR A 32 -20.24 -11.52 4.09
CA TYR A 32 -21.63 -11.02 4.23
C TYR A 32 -22.40 -11.04 2.91
N LEU A 33 -21.71 -10.81 1.80
CA LEU A 33 -22.28 -10.88 0.45
C LEU A 33 -22.35 -12.32 -0.10
N GLY A 34 -22.07 -13.34 0.72
CA GLY A 34 -22.06 -14.75 0.31
C GLY A 34 -20.89 -15.12 -0.62
N LYS A 35 -19.86 -14.27 -0.69
CA LYS A 35 -18.64 -14.48 -1.48
C LYS A 35 -17.52 -15.06 -0.61
N HIS A 36 -16.47 -15.52 -1.27
CA HIS A 36 -15.31 -16.10 -0.59
C HIS A 36 -14.51 -15.02 0.17
N PRO A 37 -14.32 -15.12 1.50
CA PRO A 37 -13.64 -14.08 2.30
C PRO A 37 -12.18 -13.89 1.90
N LEU A 38 -11.47 -14.97 1.54
CA LEU A 38 -10.09 -14.84 1.03
C LEU A 38 -10.02 -14.05 -0.29
N ALA A 39 -11.08 -14.01 -1.12
CA ALA A 39 -11.12 -13.14 -2.29
C ALA A 39 -11.23 -11.66 -1.87
N GLY A 40 -11.95 -11.38 -0.79
CA GLY A 40 -12.05 -10.05 -0.20
C GLY A 40 -10.72 -9.57 0.36
N ILE A 41 -10.06 -10.40 1.18
CA ILE A 41 -8.72 -10.13 1.73
C ILE A 41 -7.74 -9.90 0.58
N ALA A 42 -7.74 -10.79 -0.41
CA ALA A 42 -6.91 -10.68 -1.60
C ALA A 42 -7.14 -9.36 -2.36
N ALA A 43 -8.39 -8.95 -2.55
CA ALA A 43 -8.71 -7.70 -3.23
C ALA A 43 -8.29 -6.46 -2.42
N GLY A 44 -8.51 -6.47 -1.09
CA GLY A 44 -8.08 -5.40 -0.20
C GLY A 44 -6.55 -5.28 -0.12
N TYR A 45 -5.85 -6.42 -0.10
CA TYR A 45 -4.39 -6.45 -0.08
C TYR A 45 -3.81 -5.97 -1.41
N ALA A 46 -4.33 -6.46 -2.54
CA ALA A 46 -3.92 -5.98 -3.86
C ALA A 46 -4.17 -4.48 -4.05
N GLY A 47 -5.31 -3.96 -3.61
CA GLY A 47 -5.61 -2.53 -3.66
C GLY A 47 -4.61 -1.71 -2.86
N THR A 48 -4.32 -2.11 -1.62
CA THR A 48 -3.44 -1.36 -0.70
C THR A 48 -1.96 -1.49 -1.00
N THR A 49 -1.52 -2.52 -1.72
CA THR A 49 -0.09 -2.78 -1.92
C THR A 49 0.33 -2.85 -3.39
N ALA A 50 -0.35 -3.63 -4.23
CA ALA A 50 -0.05 -3.68 -5.66
C ALA A 50 -0.40 -2.35 -6.35
N GLY A 51 -1.39 -1.62 -5.83
CA GLY A 51 -1.77 -0.28 -6.28
C GLY A 51 -1.17 0.86 -5.47
N PHE A 52 -0.21 0.59 -4.58
CA PHE A 52 0.25 1.53 -3.55
C PHE A 52 0.68 2.90 -4.08
N SER A 53 1.31 3.00 -5.26
CA SER A 53 1.73 4.32 -5.77
C SER A 53 0.61 5.18 -6.34
N ALA A 54 -0.54 4.62 -6.71
CA ALA A 54 -1.60 5.39 -7.36
C ALA A 54 -2.50 6.06 -6.31
N ASN A 55 -2.89 7.31 -6.55
CA ASN A 55 -3.89 8.00 -5.74
C ASN A 55 -4.51 9.18 -6.51
N ILE A 56 -5.74 9.55 -6.13
CA ILE A 56 -6.43 10.77 -6.55
C ILE A 56 -5.84 12.02 -5.89
N MET A 57 -5.26 11.91 -4.70
CA MET A 57 -4.59 13.02 -4.01
C MET A 57 -3.10 12.73 -3.83
N PRO A 58 -2.25 13.76 -3.85
CA PRO A 58 -0.85 13.59 -3.46
C PRO A 58 -0.74 13.03 -2.03
N ALA A 59 0.09 12.01 -1.87
CA ALA A 59 0.36 11.34 -0.61
C ALA A 59 1.80 11.62 -0.14
N GLY A 60 2.14 11.18 1.08
CA GLY A 60 3.51 11.27 1.60
C GLY A 60 4.54 10.60 0.68
N THR A 61 4.14 9.53 0.00
CA THR A 61 4.97 8.83 -1.00
C THR A 61 5.37 9.74 -2.16
N ASP A 62 4.49 10.63 -2.64
CA ASP A 62 4.83 11.57 -3.71
C ASP A 62 5.94 12.53 -3.30
N ALA A 63 5.86 13.07 -2.07
CA ALA A 63 6.87 13.99 -1.54
C ALA A 63 8.21 13.30 -1.34
N LEU A 64 8.18 12.08 -0.83
CA LEU A 64 9.38 11.29 -0.62
C LEU A 64 10.08 10.98 -1.95
N LEU A 65 9.34 10.48 -2.93
CA LEU A 65 9.94 10.11 -4.22
C LEU A 65 10.43 11.35 -4.97
N GLN A 66 9.69 12.45 -4.90
CA GLN A 66 10.07 13.72 -5.51
C GLN A 66 11.39 14.26 -4.95
N GLY A 67 11.56 14.25 -3.62
CA GLY A 67 12.82 14.69 -3.01
C GLY A 67 14.02 13.91 -3.53
N ILE A 68 13.92 12.58 -3.55
CA ILE A 68 14.98 11.69 -4.07
C ILE A 68 15.23 11.93 -5.56
N THR A 69 14.17 12.12 -6.36
CA THR A 69 14.30 12.40 -7.79
C THR A 69 15.01 13.73 -8.05
N ASN A 70 14.76 14.77 -7.24
CA ASN A 70 15.44 16.05 -7.36
C ASN A 70 16.93 15.95 -7.03
N GLU A 71 17.29 15.23 -5.96
CA GLU A 71 18.69 14.97 -5.62
C GLU A 71 19.40 14.25 -6.78
N ALA A 72 18.75 13.26 -7.38
CA ALA A 72 19.31 12.53 -8.52
C ALA A 72 19.35 13.37 -9.81
N SER A 73 18.36 14.24 -10.05
CA SER A 73 18.32 15.15 -11.21
C SER A 73 19.46 16.16 -11.18
N ALA A 74 19.81 16.66 -9.98
CA ALA A 74 20.89 17.61 -9.78
C ALA A 74 22.27 17.09 -10.22
N ILE A 75 22.49 15.77 -10.23
CA ILE A 75 23.75 15.14 -10.67
C ILE A 75 24.12 15.55 -12.10
N VAL A 76 23.12 15.76 -12.96
CA VAL A 76 23.30 16.18 -14.37
C VAL A 76 22.79 17.60 -14.63
N SER A 77 22.56 18.38 -13.57
CA SER A 77 21.94 19.71 -13.67
C SER A 77 20.58 19.68 -14.41
N GLY A 78 19.81 18.60 -14.21
CA GLY A 78 18.46 18.45 -14.75
C GLY A 78 17.44 19.33 -14.01
N PRO A 79 16.22 19.46 -14.54
CA PRO A 79 15.19 20.26 -13.89
C PRO A 79 14.74 19.65 -12.55
N GLU A 80 14.33 20.51 -11.63
CA GLU A 80 13.60 20.08 -10.45
C GLU A 80 12.15 19.74 -10.82
N ILE A 81 11.63 18.69 -10.18
CA ILE A 81 10.23 18.30 -10.32
C ILE A 81 9.42 18.74 -9.09
N GLN A 82 8.16 19.11 -9.33
CA GLN A 82 7.21 19.45 -8.28
C GLN A 82 6.64 18.20 -7.61
N LEU A 83 6.11 18.34 -6.39
CA LEU A 83 5.38 17.29 -5.68
C LEU A 83 4.28 16.64 -6.55
N THR A 84 3.58 17.45 -7.32
CA THR A 84 2.45 17.05 -8.15
C THR A 84 2.86 16.56 -9.53
N ALA A 85 4.15 16.39 -9.82
CA ALA A 85 4.67 16.07 -11.15
C ALA A 85 4.16 14.74 -11.73
N ASN A 86 3.65 13.81 -10.92
CA ASN A 86 3.03 12.56 -11.39
C ASN A 86 1.51 12.52 -11.21
N TRP A 87 0.90 13.62 -10.75
CA TRP A 87 -0.46 13.58 -10.22
C TRP A 87 -1.51 13.18 -11.25
N TYR A 88 -1.42 13.67 -12.49
CA TYR A 88 -2.39 13.32 -13.55
C TYR A 88 -2.31 11.84 -13.91
N PHE A 89 -1.08 11.32 -14.04
CA PHE A 89 -0.86 9.89 -14.30
C PHE A 89 -1.39 9.03 -13.15
N MET A 90 -1.18 9.45 -11.89
CA MET A 90 -1.62 8.69 -10.72
C MET A 90 -3.14 8.69 -10.57
N ILE A 91 -3.84 9.80 -10.86
CA ILE A 91 -5.31 9.83 -10.87
C ILE A 91 -5.87 8.79 -11.85
N VAL A 92 -5.39 8.80 -13.09
CA VAL A 92 -5.87 7.85 -14.11
C VAL A 92 -5.49 6.42 -13.73
N SER A 93 -4.28 6.22 -13.20
CA SER A 93 -3.83 4.92 -12.68
C SER A 93 -4.77 4.38 -11.60
N THR A 94 -5.25 5.22 -10.68
CA THR A 94 -6.20 4.79 -9.63
C THR A 94 -7.45 4.16 -10.23
N PHE A 95 -8.06 4.80 -11.24
CA PHE A 95 -9.26 4.26 -11.88
C PHE A 95 -8.96 3.00 -12.69
N VAL A 96 -7.91 3.04 -13.52
CA VAL A 96 -7.52 1.91 -14.38
C VAL A 96 -7.22 0.68 -13.53
N ILE A 97 -6.38 0.82 -12.51
CA ILE A 97 -5.97 -0.30 -11.65
C ILE A 97 -7.13 -0.78 -10.77
N SER A 98 -8.07 0.09 -10.36
CA SER A 98 -9.30 -0.33 -9.67
C SER A 98 -10.19 -1.21 -10.56
N ILE A 99 -10.34 -0.85 -11.84
CA ILE A 99 -11.12 -1.62 -12.82
C ILE A 99 -10.44 -2.95 -13.10
N VAL A 100 -9.13 -2.93 -13.38
CA VAL A 100 -8.33 -4.13 -13.65
C VAL A 100 -8.35 -5.06 -12.44
N GLY A 101 -8.16 -4.55 -11.22
CA GLY A 101 -8.24 -5.32 -9.99
C GLY A 101 -9.62 -5.95 -9.79
N THR A 102 -10.68 -5.22 -10.11
CA THR A 102 -12.04 -5.76 -10.07
C THR A 102 -12.22 -6.92 -11.06
N PHE A 103 -11.66 -6.78 -12.26
CA PHE A 103 -11.66 -7.84 -13.27
C PHE A 103 -10.90 -9.07 -12.78
N VAL A 104 -9.66 -8.90 -12.29
CA VAL A 104 -8.83 -10.00 -11.76
C VAL A 104 -9.57 -10.73 -10.64
N ASN A 105 -10.16 -10.00 -9.69
CA ASN A 105 -10.90 -10.61 -8.60
C ASN A 105 -12.07 -11.46 -9.11
N ASN A 106 -12.95 -10.87 -9.92
CA ASN A 106 -14.22 -11.48 -10.30
C ASN A 106 -14.05 -12.61 -11.33
N LYS A 107 -13.03 -12.53 -12.19
CA LYS A 107 -12.84 -13.48 -13.30
C LYS A 107 -11.75 -14.51 -13.04
N ILE A 108 -10.82 -14.25 -12.12
CA ILE A 108 -9.69 -15.16 -11.86
C ILE A 108 -9.73 -15.67 -10.43
N ILE A 109 -9.77 -14.78 -9.44
CA ILE A 109 -9.60 -15.16 -8.03
C ILE A 109 -10.84 -15.83 -7.45
N GLU A 110 -11.99 -15.17 -7.54
CA GLU A 110 -13.26 -15.66 -6.98
C GLU A 110 -13.68 -17.01 -7.62
N PRO A 111 -13.57 -17.22 -8.95
CA PRO A 111 -13.84 -18.54 -9.54
C PRO A 111 -12.87 -19.63 -9.11
N ARG A 112 -11.58 -19.31 -8.89
CA ARG A 112 -10.58 -20.29 -8.43
C ARG A 112 -10.81 -20.75 -7.00
N LEU A 113 -11.25 -19.86 -6.13
CA LEU A 113 -11.56 -20.16 -4.73
C LEU A 113 -12.89 -20.90 -4.58
N GLY A 114 -13.83 -20.69 -5.50
CA GLY A 114 -15.13 -21.35 -5.49
C GLY A 114 -16.02 -20.92 -4.31
N LYS A 115 -16.97 -21.77 -3.93
CA LYS A 115 -17.85 -21.51 -2.78
C LYS A 115 -17.08 -21.73 -1.49
N TYR A 116 -17.14 -20.76 -0.59
CA TYR A 116 -16.55 -20.86 0.74
C TYR A 116 -17.21 -21.99 1.55
N LYS A 117 -16.39 -22.87 2.12
CA LYS A 117 -16.81 -24.01 2.94
C LYS A 117 -16.13 -24.02 4.32
N GLY A 118 -15.44 -22.94 4.68
CA GLY A 118 -14.69 -22.87 5.93
C GLY A 118 -15.58 -22.85 7.17
N LYS A 119 -14.96 -23.08 8.33
CA LYS A 119 -15.64 -23.18 9.62
C LYS A 119 -16.07 -21.81 10.16
N ALA A 120 -15.36 -20.74 9.81
CA ALA A 120 -15.76 -19.40 10.20
C ALA A 120 -17.15 -19.15 9.62
N LYS A 121 -18.12 -18.93 10.50
CA LYS A 121 -19.46 -18.52 10.11
C LYS A 121 -19.62 -17.09 10.59
N ILE A 122 -20.39 -16.31 9.83
CA ILE A 122 -20.92 -15.06 10.36
C ILE A 122 -21.89 -15.47 11.47
N GLU A 123 -21.44 -15.38 12.72
CA GLU A 123 -22.33 -15.47 13.87
C GLU A 123 -23.08 -14.14 13.95
N GLY A 124 -24.31 -14.12 13.45
CA GLY A 124 -25.18 -12.95 13.50
C GLY A 124 -26.08 -12.80 12.27
N SER A 125 -27.28 -12.29 12.48
CA SER A 125 -28.11 -11.81 11.37
C SER A 125 -27.55 -10.48 10.86
N ALA A 126 -27.73 -10.15 9.58
CA ALA A 126 -27.41 -8.81 9.06
C ALA A 126 -28.27 -7.69 9.70
N GLU A 127 -29.32 -8.06 10.45
CA GLU A 127 -30.11 -7.10 11.21
C GLU A 127 -29.39 -6.73 12.50
N VAL A 128 -28.93 -5.47 12.52
CA VAL A 128 -28.41 -4.81 13.71
C VAL A 128 -29.53 -4.72 14.74
N THR A 129 -29.35 -5.40 15.87
CA THR A 129 -30.31 -5.37 16.99
C THR A 129 -30.46 -3.94 17.54
N PRO A 130 -31.55 -3.62 18.25
CA PRO A 130 -31.71 -2.30 18.87
C PRO A 130 -30.56 -1.92 19.82
N GLU A 131 -30.00 -2.91 20.52
CA GLU A 131 -28.87 -2.77 21.43
C GLU A 131 -27.58 -2.46 20.68
N GLU A 132 -27.27 -3.22 19.62
CA GLU A 132 -26.13 -2.94 18.74
C GLU A 132 -26.28 -1.59 18.04
N ARG A 133 -27.50 -1.21 17.64
CA ARG A 133 -27.75 0.10 17.02
C ARG A 133 -27.48 1.24 18.01
N LYS A 134 -27.84 1.07 19.27
CA LYS A 134 -27.51 2.04 20.33
C LYS A 134 -26.00 2.08 20.57
N ALA A 135 -25.35 0.92 20.66
CA ALA A 135 -23.90 0.83 20.81
C ALA A 135 -23.15 1.49 19.65
N LEU A 136 -23.54 1.23 18.40
CA LEU A 136 -22.98 1.86 17.21
C LEU A 136 -23.13 3.38 17.24
N ARG A 137 -24.25 3.93 17.74
CA ARG A 137 -24.42 5.39 17.89
C ARG A 137 -23.47 5.97 18.93
N THR A 138 -23.36 5.33 20.09
CA THR A 138 -22.44 5.75 21.16
C THR A 138 -20.99 5.69 20.69
N THR A 139 -20.60 4.58 20.05
CA THR A 139 -19.27 4.38 19.48
C THR A 139 -18.97 5.36 18.35
N GLY A 140 -19.95 5.62 17.47
CA GLY A 140 -19.83 6.61 16.41
C GLY A 140 -19.59 8.01 16.96
N LEU A 141 -20.33 8.40 18.01
CA LEU A 141 -20.12 9.68 18.70
C LEU A 141 -18.75 9.75 19.36
N ALA A 142 -18.31 8.72 20.08
CA ALA A 142 -16.99 8.66 20.70
C ALA A 142 -15.87 8.78 19.66
N SER A 143 -16.02 8.10 18.52
CA SER A 143 -15.08 8.17 17.39
C SER A 143 -15.04 9.56 16.78
N LEU A 144 -16.20 10.21 16.59
CA LEU A 144 -16.28 11.58 16.08
C LEU A 144 -15.64 12.58 17.04
N ILE A 145 -15.84 12.42 18.35
CA ILE A 145 -15.19 13.26 19.36
C ILE A 145 -13.68 13.08 19.29
N TYR A 146 -13.20 11.83 19.21
CA TYR A 146 -11.76 11.54 19.07
C TYR A 146 -11.17 12.21 17.83
N VAL A 147 -11.78 12.00 16.66
CA VAL A 147 -11.35 12.64 15.41
C VAL A 147 -11.42 14.16 15.51
N GLY A 148 -12.49 14.70 16.09
CA GLY A 148 -12.68 16.13 16.31
C GLY A 148 -11.59 16.75 17.18
N ILE A 149 -11.16 16.07 18.25
CA ILE A 149 -10.05 16.50 19.10
C ILE A 149 -8.74 16.52 18.30
N ILE A 150 -8.43 15.47 17.55
CA ILE A 150 -7.21 15.42 16.74
C ILE A 150 -7.21 16.54 15.69
N VAL A 151 -8.35 16.77 15.01
CA VAL A 151 -8.50 17.86 14.04
C VAL A 151 -8.32 19.22 14.71
N ALA A 152 -8.95 19.45 15.86
CA ALA A 152 -8.85 20.70 16.60
C ALA A 152 -7.40 20.97 17.07
N LEU A 153 -6.67 19.92 17.47
CA LEU A 153 -5.25 20.04 17.82
C LEU A 153 -4.36 20.26 16.60
N ALA A 154 -4.70 19.69 15.44
CA ALA A 154 -3.92 19.82 14.19
C ALA A 154 -4.16 21.15 13.45
N PHE A 155 -5.34 21.76 13.63
CA PHE A 155 -5.76 22.94 12.87
C PHE A 155 -4.88 24.19 13.10
N PRO A 156 -4.49 24.57 14.34
CA PRO A 156 -3.68 25.76 14.61
C PRO A 156 -2.38 25.79 13.82
N LYS A 157 -1.95 26.98 13.36
CA LYS A 157 -0.71 27.14 12.59
C LYS A 157 0.54 26.71 13.36
N GLY A 158 0.57 26.91 14.67
CA GLY A 158 1.65 26.46 15.57
C GLY A 158 1.42 25.07 16.16
N SER A 159 0.56 24.24 15.55
CA SER A 159 0.28 22.90 16.05
C SER A 159 1.51 22.00 16.00
N PHE A 160 1.74 21.23 17.07
CA PHE A 160 2.72 20.15 17.11
C PHE A 160 2.54 19.11 15.99
N PHE A 161 1.31 18.95 15.49
CA PHE A 161 0.99 17.98 14.42
C PHE A 161 1.45 18.42 13.04
N ARG A 162 1.80 19.70 12.84
CA ARG A 162 2.28 20.22 11.56
C ARG A 162 3.79 20.03 11.45
N ASN A 163 4.28 20.01 10.21
CA ASN A 163 5.71 20.13 9.97
C ASN A 163 6.22 21.49 10.48
N PRO A 164 7.30 21.54 11.27
CA PRO A 164 7.77 22.76 11.92
C PRO A 164 8.28 23.82 10.94
N ASP A 165 8.82 23.40 9.79
CA ASP A 165 9.45 24.30 8.82
C ASP A 165 8.45 24.79 7.75
N THR A 166 7.57 23.90 7.29
CA THR A 166 6.64 24.17 6.17
C THR A 166 5.20 24.42 6.61
N GLY A 167 4.85 24.10 7.86
CA GLY A 167 3.48 24.16 8.37
C GLY A 167 2.52 23.12 7.74
N SER A 168 3.03 22.19 6.91
CA SER A 168 2.23 21.19 6.21
C SER A 168 1.63 20.16 7.17
N LEU A 169 0.40 19.70 6.87
CA LEU A 169 -0.26 18.61 7.58
C LEU A 169 0.01 17.24 6.98
N ILE A 170 0.46 17.19 5.73
CA ILE A 170 0.58 15.94 4.97
C ILE A 170 2.04 15.62 4.68
N ILE A 171 2.86 16.64 4.41
CA ILE A 171 4.24 16.46 3.98
C ILE A 171 5.14 16.55 5.21
N GLN A 172 5.84 15.44 5.52
CA GLN A 172 6.81 15.35 6.62
C GLN A 172 6.28 15.93 7.94
N SER A 173 4.98 15.76 8.21
CA SER A 173 4.32 16.32 9.38
C SER A 173 4.33 15.32 10.53
N THR A 174 4.35 15.82 11.77
CA THR A 174 4.24 14.96 12.96
C THR A 174 2.92 14.16 12.97
N LEU A 175 1.85 14.70 12.37
CA LEU A 175 0.57 14.00 12.18
C LEU A 175 0.74 12.70 11.40
N MET A 176 1.40 12.76 10.25
CA MET A 176 1.59 11.57 9.40
C MET A 176 2.57 10.58 10.04
N SER A 177 3.62 11.07 10.70
CA SER A 177 4.55 10.23 11.45
C SER A 177 3.89 9.52 12.64
N SER A 178 2.85 10.12 13.22
CA SER A 178 2.11 9.58 14.38
C SER A 178 0.82 8.85 13.99
N LEU A 179 0.57 8.61 12.70
CA LEU A 179 -0.71 8.09 12.24
C LEU A 179 -1.03 6.70 12.80
N ILE A 180 -0.05 5.80 12.89
CA ILE A 180 -0.25 4.45 13.45
C ILE A 180 -0.69 4.51 14.93
N PRO A 181 0.02 5.22 15.84
CA PRO A 181 -0.46 5.45 17.20
C PRO A 181 -1.84 6.11 17.29
N LEU A 182 -2.16 7.07 16.41
CA LEU A 182 -3.47 7.72 16.39
C LEU A 182 -4.58 6.75 15.95
N LEU A 183 -4.31 5.88 14.99
CA LEU A 183 -5.24 4.83 14.58
C LEU A 183 -5.43 3.78 15.67
N LEU A 184 -4.36 3.41 16.39
CA LEU A 184 -4.47 2.58 17.58
C LEU A 184 -5.39 3.24 18.62
N GLY A 185 -5.21 4.53 18.88
CA GLY A 185 -6.08 5.32 19.76
C GLY A 185 -7.55 5.29 19.29
N LEU A 186 -7.79 5.53 18.00
CA LEU A 186 -9.12 5.45 17.41
C LEU A 186 -9.73 4.05 17.57
N PHE A 187 -8.99 2.98 17.29
CA PHE A 187 -9.47 1.61 17.43
C PHE A 187 -9.71 1.20 18.88
N LEU A 188 -8.92 1.70 19.83
CA LEU A 188 -9.20 1.54 21.24
C LEU A 188 -10.50 2.28 21.63
N VAL A 189 -10.70 3.52 21.18
CA VAL A 189 -11.94 4.26 21.42
C VAL A 189 -13.14 3.51 20.83
N VAL A 190 -13.04 3.03 19.59
CA VAL A 190 -14.09 2.26 18.91
C VAL A 190 -14.39 0.97 19.67
N GLY A 191 -13.36 0.13 19.89
CA GLY A 191 -13.50 -1.19 20.49
C GLY A 191 -13.97 -1.14 21.94
N ILE A 192 -13.43 -0.22 22.75
CA ILE A 192 -13.80 -0.07 24.16
C ILE A 192 -15.21 0.50 24.29
N SER A 193 -15.54 1.58 23.56
CA SER A 193 -16.88 2.18 23.64
C SER A 193 -17.98 1.21 23.19
N TYR A 194 -17.71 0.43 22.14
CA TYR A 194 -18.64 -0.60 21.66
C TYR A 194 -18.78 -1.72 22.68
N GLY A 195 -17.65 -2.30 23.11
CA GLY A 195 -17.62 -3.42 24.05
C GLY A 195 -18.27 -3.08 25.40
N ILE A 196 -18.13 -1.84 25.89
CA ILE A 196 -18.85 -1.37 27.08
C ILE A 196 -20.36 -1.27 26.78
N SER A 197 -20.74 -0.69 25.64
CA SER A 197 -22.15 -0.45 25.30
C SER A 197 -22.96 -1.74 25.14
N ILE A 198 -22.34 -2.83 24.67
CA ILE A 198 -22.98 -4.16 24.55
C ILE A 198 -22.71 -5.07 25.77
N GLY A 199 -22.02 -4.57 26.80
CA GLY A 199 -21.78 -5.31 28.05
C GLY A 199 -20.73 -6.42 27.98
N VAL A 200 -19.92 -6.48 26.91
CA VAL A 200 -18.77 -7.39 26.77
C VAL A 200 -17.62 -6.95 27.66
N ILE A 201 -17.38 -5.64 27.75
CA ILE A 201 -16.39 -5.03 28.65
C ILE A 201 -17.15 -4.48 29.85
N LYS A 202 -16.96 -5.10 31.02
CA LYS A 202 -17.61 -4.71 32.28
C LYS A 202 -16.65 -4.02 33.23
N THR A 203 -15.37 -4.40 33.14
CA THR A 203 -14.29 -3.90 33.99
C THR A 203 -13.12 -3.45 33.12
N THR A 204 -12.28 -2.55 33.65
CA THR A 204 -11.07 -2.10 32.96
C THR A 204 -10.08 -3.23 32.70
N SER A 205 -10.09 -4.28 33.54
CA SER A 205 -9.30 -5.52 33.38
C SER A 205 -9.71 -6.37 32.18
N ASP A 206 -10.92 -6.20 31.62
CA ASP A 206 -11.36 -6.98 30.46
C ASP A 206 -10.60 -6.56 29.18
N VAL A 207 -10.21 -5.29 29.09
CA VAL A 207 -9.48 -4.74 27.92
C VAL A 207 -8.15 -5.49 27.68
N PRO A 208 -7.20 -5.55 28.63
CA PRO A 208 -5.95 -6.28 28.42
C PRO A 208 -6.16 -7.79 28.19
N ILE A 209 -7.22 -8.39 28.75
CA ILE A 209 -7.56 -9.81 28.49
C ILE A 209 -7.95 -10.02 27.02
N LEU A 210 -8.82 -9.15 26.48
CA LEU A 210 -9.23 -9.18 25.08
C LEU A 210 -8.04 -8.92 24.14
N MET A 211 -7.17 -7.96 24.48
CA MET A 211 -5.92 -7.71 23.74
C MET A 211 -5.00 -8.93 23.76
N THR A 212 -4.86 -9.61 24.91
CA THR A 212 -4.06 -10.83 25.04
C THR A 212 -4.62 -11.95 24.18
N LYS A 213 -5.94 -12.11 24.13
CA LYS A 213 -6.60 -13.10 23.27
C LYS A 213 -6.28 -12.85 21.79
N ALA A 214 -6.30 -11.59 21.34
CA ALA A 214 -5.92 -11.22 19.98
C ALA A 214 -4.45 -11.57 19.67
N ILE A 215 -3.52 -11.23 20.57
CA ILE A 215 -2.09 -11.56 20.42
C ILE A 215 -1.86 -13.07 20.38
N LYS A 216 -2.58 -13.84 21.21
CA LYS A 216 -2.49 -15.31 21.21
C LYS A 216 -2.86 -15.93 19.86
N GLY A 217 -3.89 -15.39 19.20
CA GLY A 217 -4.28 -15.81 17.84
C GLY A 217 -3.19 -15.56 16.80
N MET A 218 -2.29 -14.62 17.06
CA MET A 218 -1.17 -14.25 16.19
C MET A 218 0.16 -14.91 16.57
N ALA A 219 0.21 -15.82 17.55
CA ALA A 219 1.47 -16.38 18.06
C ALA A 219 2.34 -17.05 16.97
N SER A 220 1.75 -17.90 16.13
CA SER A 220 2.46 -18.55 15.01
C SER A 220 2.99 -17.54 13.99
N PHE A 221 2.24 -16.44 13.77
CA PHE A 221 2.66 -15.33 12.93
C PHE A 221 3.89 -14.62 13.52
N ILE A 222 3.93 -14.35 14.84
CA ILE A 222 5.06 -13.67 15.49
C ILE A 222 6.34 -14.48 15.29
N VAL A 223 6.26 -15.81 15.41
CA VAL A 223 7.41 -16.70 15.18
C VAL A 223 7.87 -16.64 13.72
N LEU A 224 6.96 -16.68 12.75
CA LEU A 224 7.30 -16.57 11.33
C LEU A 224 7.93 -15.22 11.00
N ALA A 225 7.34 -14.13 11.49
CA ALA A 225 7.83 -12.76 11.30
C ALA A 225 9.24 -12.58 11.89
N PHE A 226 9.53 -13.22 13.03
CA PHE A 226 10.87 -13.22 13.61
C PHE A 226 11.91 -13.83 12.66
N ILE A 227 11.65 -15.02 12.10
CA ILE A 227 12.57 -15.69 11.18
C ILE A 227 12.76 -14.88 9.90
N ILE A 228 11.68 -14.36 9.31
CA ILE A 228 11.75 -13.49 8.12
C ILE A 228 12.55 -12.22 8.42
N GLY A 229 12.33 -11.60 9.59
CA GLY A 229 13.06 -10.43 10.03
C GLY A 229 14.57 -10.68 10.14
N GLN A 230 15.00 -11.83 10.65
CA GLN A 230 16.44 -12.19 10.70
C GLN A 230 17.02 -12.35 9.29
N PHE A 231 16.30 -13.03 8.39
CA PHE A 231 16.73 -13.16 7.00
C PHE A 231 16.89 -11.79 6.32
N ILE A 232 15.89 -10.91 6.45
CA ILE A 232 15.95 -9.54 5.90
C ILE A 232 17.15 -8.77 6.50
N GLY A 233 17.37 -8.90 7.81
CA GLY A 233 18.50 -8.29 8.50
C GLY A 233 19.85 -8.71 7.92
N TRP A 234 20.10 -10.01 7.77
CA TRP A 234 21.35 -10.53 7.19
C TRP A 234 21.48 -10.22 5.69
N PHE A 235 20.39 -10.29 4.94
CA PHE A 235 20.37 -9.94 3.52
C PHE A 235 20.74 -8.47 3.28
N ASN A 236 20.24 -7.58 4.13
CA ASN A 236 20.61 -6.17 4.12
C ASN A 236 22.06 -5.96 4.57
N TRP A 237 22.49 -6.60 5.66
CA TRP A 237 23.87 -6.49 6.19
C TRP A 237 24.92 -6.93 5.17
N THR A 238 24.64 -7.97 4.40
CA THR A 238 25.54 -8.50 3.36
C THR A 238 25.55 -7.67 2.08
N ASN A 239 24.70 -6.65 1.96
CA ASN A 239 24.55 -5.82 0.76
C ASN A 239 24.20 -6.63 -0.51
N LEU A 240 23.60 -7.82 -0.37
CA LEU A 240 23.23 -8.65 -1.52
C LEU A 240 22.16 -7.97 -2.40
N GLY A 241 21.17 -7.33 -1.77
CA GLY A 241 20.16 -6.54 -2.49
C GLY A 241 20.77 -5.39 -3.30
N LEU A 242 21.76 -4.71 -2.72
CA LEU A 242 22.51 -3.64 -3.38
C LEU A 242 23.31 -4.18 -4.58
N LEU A 243 24.05 -5.28 -4.39
CA LEU A 243 24.86 -5.90 -5.44
C LEU A 243 24.00 -6.32 -6.65
N ILE A 244 22.85 -6.95 -6.39
CA ILE A 244 21.91 -7.37 -7.45
C ILE A 244 21.38 -6.15 -8.21
N SER A 245 20.95 -5.12 -7.47
CA SER A 245 20.39 -3.89 -8.03
C SER A 245 21.39 -3.16 -8.93
N VAL A 246 22.64 -2.99 -8.48
CA VAL A 246 23.70 -2.33 -9.26
C VAL A 246 24.05 -3.13 -10.51
N LYS A 247 24.14 -4.46 -10.42
CA LYS A 247 24.40 -5.31 -11.60
C LYS A 247 23.28 -5.20 -12.64
N LEU A 248 22.02 -5.26 -12.22
CA LEU A 248 20.87 -5.11 -13.10
C LEU A 248 20.81 -3.71 -13.73
N ALA A 249 21.10 -2.67 -12.94
CA ALA A 249 21.15 -1.31 -13.42
C ALA A 249 22.24 -1.11 -14.48
N ASN A 250 23.45 -1.62 -14.22
CA ASN A 250 24.56 -1.58 -15.17
C ASN A 250 24.25 -2.34 -16.46
N MET A 251 23.57 -3.49 -16.37
CA MET A 251 23.20 -4.27 -17.54
C MET A 251 22.30 -3.47 -18.50
N ILE A 252 21.31 -2.75 -17.96
CA ILE A 252 20.40 -1.94 -18.80
C ILE A 252 21.07 -0.67 -19.30
N SER A 253 21.83 0.03 -18.45
CA SER A 253 22.45 1.30 -18.84
C SER A 253 23.46 1.14 -19.98
N HIS A 254 24.06 -0.05 -20.12
CA HIS A 254 24.99 -0.38 -21.20
C HIS A 254 24.35 -1.13 -22.38
N ALA A 255 23.07 -1.53 -22.28
CA ALA A 255 22.39 -2.28 -23.34
C ALA A 255 22.04 -1.42 -24.58
N GLY A 256 22.12 -0.09 -24.47
CA GLY A 256 21.81 0.83 -25.57
C GLY A 256 20.32 0.95 -25.89
N PHE A 257 19.44 0.51 -24.99
CA PHE A 257 18.00 0.63 -25.20
C PHE A 257 17.54 2.08 -25.08
N ILE A 258 16.62 2.46 -25.96
CA ILE A 258 15.96 3.77 -25.99
C ILE A 258 14.44 3.58 -26.15
N GLY A 259 13.64 4.59 -25.76
CA GLY A 259 12.19 4.58 -25.94
C GLY A 259 11.50 3.43 -25.20
N VAL A 260 10.47 2.84 -25.81
CA VAL A 260 9.63 1.78 -25.19
C VAL A 260 10.44 0.57 -24.67
N PRO A 261 11.41 0.01 -25.41
CA PRO A 261 12.29 -1.04 -24.88
C PRO A 261 12.97 -0.66 -23.55
N LEU A 262 13.50 0.56 -23.45
CA LEU A 262 14.12 1.05 -22.22
C LEU A 262 13.10 1.12 -21.08
N PHE A 263 11.89 1.61 -21.33
CA PHE A 263 10.86 1.74 -20.31
C PHE A 263 10.45 0.40 -19.74
N ILE A 264 10.22 -0.59 -20.61
CA ILE A 264 9.85 -1.95 -20.20
C ILE A 264 10.99 -2.59 -19.42
N SER A 265 12.23 -2.54 -19.93
CA SER A 265 13.39 -3.11 -19.24
C SER A 265 13.59 -2.47 -17.86
N TYR A 266 13.43 -1.16 -17.77
CA TYR A 266 13.56 -0.43 -16.51
C TYR A 266 12.47 -0.83 -15.49
N ILE A 267 11.20 -0.89 -15.91
CA ILE A 267 10.10 -1.39 -15.08
C ILE A 267 10.41 -2.79 -14.55
N LEU A 268 10.90 -3.69 -15.42
CA LEU A 268 11.24 -5.07 -15.03
C LEU A 268 12.39 -5.12 -14.00
N VAL A 269 13.38 -4.23 -14.10
CA VAL A 269 14.42 -4.11 -13.08
C VAL A 269 13.84 -3.62 -11.76
N CYS A 270 13.02 -2.57 -11.77
CA CYS A 270 12.35 -2.08 -10.55
C CYS A 270 11.52 -3.19 -9.90
N THR A 271 10.74 -3.93 -10.69
CA THR A 271 9.96 -5.09 -10.25
C THR A 271 10.84 -6.19 -9.65
N THR A 272 11.98 -6.50 -10.26
CA THR A 272 12.90 -7.54 -9.76
C THR A 272 13.53 -7.13 -8.44
N VAL A 273 14.03 -5.89 -8.37
CA VAL A 273 14.61 -5.32 -7.14
C VAL A 273 13.57 -5.27 -6.01
N ASN A 274 12.30 -5.02 -6.34
CA ASN A 274 11.20 -4.99 -5.38
C ASN A 274 10.95 -6.32 -4.65
N LEU A 275 11.27 -7.45 -5.27
CA LEU A 275 11.19 -8.76 -4.60
C LEU A 275 12.23 -8.93 -3.48
N PHE A 276 13.30 -8.12 -3.51
CA PHE A 276 14.43 -8.22 -2.57
C PHE A 276 14.51 -7.06 -1.57
N ILE A 277 13.95 -5.90 -1.91
CA ILE A 277 14.00 -4.70 -1.07
C ILE A 277 12.58 -4.19 -0.88
N GLY A 278 11.99 -4.43 0.30
CA GLY A 278 10.59 -4.08 0.56
C GLY A 278 10.31 -2.57 0.66
N SER A 279 11.30 -1.75 1.01
CA SER A 279 11.12 -0.30 1.13
C SER A 279 11.18 0.39 -0.22
N GLY A 280 10.10 1.09 -0.61
CA GLY A 280 10.07 1.91 -1.82
C GLY A 280 11.03 3.10 -1.77
N SER A 281 11.25 3.71 -0.60
CA SER A 281 12.21 4.81 -0.47
C SER A 281 13.65 4.33 -0.63
N ALA A 282 14.01 3.22 0.03
CA ALA A 282 15.36 2.68 -0.01
C ALA A 282 15.76 2.23 -1.43
N LYS A 283 14.83 1.57 -2.14
CA LYS A 283 15.01 1.23 -3.56
C LYS A 283 15.19 2.46 -4.42
N TRP A 284 14.37 3.50 -4.21
CA TRP A 284 14.45 4.69 -5.04
C TRP A 284 15.74 5.47 -4.82
N SER A 285 16.19 5.63 -3.57
CA SER A 285 17.48 6.24 -3.25
C SER A 285 18.67 5.53 -3.89
N LEU A 286 18.55 4.22 -4.11
CA LEU A 286 19.58 3.44 -4.80
C LEU A 286 19.51 3.58 -6.33
N LEU A 287 18.31 3.50 -6.91
CA LEU A 287 18.14 3.46 -8.36
C LEU A 287 18.12 4.85 -9.00
N ALA A 288 17.59 5.86 -8.32
CA ALA A 288 17.43 7.20 -8.86
C ALA A 288 18.75 7.84 -9.31
N PRO A 289 19.85 7.80 -8.52
CA PRO A 289 21.14 8.38 -8.94
C PRO A 289 21.74 7.76 -10.21
N ILE A 290 21.28 6.57 -10.61
CA ILE A 290 21.71 5.90 -11.84
C ILE A 290 20.75 6.23 -12.98
N PHE A 291 19.46 6.00 -12.77
CA PHE A 291 18.47 6.03 -13.85
C PHE A 291 17.93 7.42 -14.13
N VAL A 292 17.78 8.30 -13.14
CA VAL A 292 17.30 9.66 -13.39
C VAL A 292 18.28 10.41 -14.31
N PRO A 293 19.59 10.49 -13.99
CA PRO A 293 20.60 11.05 -14.92
C PRO A 293 20.55 10.46 -16.32
N MET A 294 20.50 9.14 -16.43
CA MET A 294 20.50 8.44 -17.72
C MET A 294 19.29 8.83 -18.57
N PHE A 295 18.08 8.83 -18.00
CA PHE A 295 16.87 9.23 -18.71
C PHE A 295 16.88 10.72 -19.07
N THR A 296 17.37 11.58 -18.19
CA THR A 296 17.52 13.03 -18.46
C THR A 296 18.45 13.29 -19.64
N ILE A 297 19.59 12.60 -19.72
CA ILE A 297 20.53 12.72 -20.86
C ILE A 297 19.88 12.25 -22.17
N LEU A 298 18.97 11.27 -22.11
CA LEU A 298 18.19 10.80 -23.25
C LEU A 298 17.00 11.72 -23.61
N GLY A 299 16.86 12.86 -22.93
CA GLY A 299 15.83 13.87 -23.20
C GLY A 299 14.49 13.63 -22.49
N TYR A 300 14.44 12.74 -21.49
CA TYR A 300 13.24 12.51 -20.70
C TYR A 300 13.20 13.38 -19.45
N HIS A 301 12.02 13.90 -19.13
CA HIS A 301 11.82 14.63 -17.90
C HIS A 301 11.97 13.69 -16.68
N PRO A 302 12.63 14.09 -15.57
CA PRO A 302 12.87 13.20 -14.41
C PRO A 302 11.60 12.57 -13.81
N ALA A 303 10.48 13.29 -13.91
CA ALA A 303 9.17 12.80 -13.48
C ALA A 303 8.72 11.54 -14.24
N TRP A 304 9.17 11.33 -15.48
CA TRP A 304 8.91 10.14 -16.27
C TRP A 304 9.60 8.91 -15.68
N THR A 305 10.89 9.03 -15.36
CA THR A 305 11.65 7.97 -14.68
C THR A 305 10.98 7.59 -13.36
N GLN A 306 10.52 8.58 -12.59
CA GLN A 306 9.78 8.35 -11.35
C GLN A 306 8.46 7.58 -11.57
N VAL A 307 7.71 7.84 -12.64
CA VAL A 307 6.49 7.06 -12.97
C VAL A 307 6.82 5.61 -13.26
N LEU A 308 7.83 5.35 -14.09
CA LEU A 308 8.24 3.99 -14.45
C LEU A 308 8.71 3.21 -13.22
N TYR A 309 9.45 3.88 -12.32
CA TYR A 309 9.82 3.34 -11.01
C TYR A 309 8.60 2.93 -10.19
N ARG A 310 7.63 3.84 -10.04
CA ARG A 310 6.41 3.63 -9.23
C ARG A 310 5.58 2.44 -9.70
N ILE A 311 5.51 2.21 -11.01
CA ILE A 311 4.84 1.05 -11.60
C ILE A 311 5.53 -0.24 -11.15
N GLY A 312 6.86 -0.31 -11.30
CA GLY A 312 7.63 -1.50 -10.96
C GLY A 312 7.66 -1.80 -9.46
N ASP A 313 7.82 -0.75 -8.63
CA ASP A 313 7.81 -0.82 -7.17
C ASP A 313 6.46 -1.30 -6.62
N SER A 314 5.35 -0.79 -7.16
CA SER A 314 4.04 -1.14 -6.62
C SER A 314 3.61 -2.55 -7.02
N SER A 315 3.73 -2.89 -8.31
CA SER A 315 3.04 -4.05 -8.90
C SER A 315 3.39 -5.38 -8.21
N THR A 316 4.62 -5.55 -7.74
CA THR A 316 5.09 -6.82 -7.16
C THR A 316 5.16 -6.86 -5.64
N ASN A 317 4.70 -5.82 -4.94
CA ASN A 317 4.68 -5.79 -3.48
C ASN A 317 3.91 -6.98 -2.88
N VAL A 318 2.77 -7.33 -3.47
CA VAL A 318 1.89 -8.43 -3.03
C VAL A 318 2.51 -9.83 -3.11
N ILE A 319 3.58 -10.00 -3.89
CA ILE A 319 4.26 -11.29 -4.08
C ILE A 319 5.67 -11.30 -3.51
N SER A 320 6.13 -10.18 -2.92
CA SER A 320 7.45 -10.11 -2.31
C SER A 320 7.45 -10.89 -0.99
N PRO A 321 8.30 -11.94 -0.85
CA PRO A 321 8.37 -12.71 0.40
C PRO A 321 8.96 -11.88 1.55
N LEU A 322 9.61 -10.75 1.22
CA LEU A 322 10.26 -9.84 2.16
C LEU A 322 9.40 -8.62 2.49
N PHE A 323 8.14 -8.62 2.03
CA PHE A 323 7.22 -7.54 2.35
C PHE A 323 6.84 -7.60 3.83
N ASN A 324 7.04 -6.48 4.55
CA ASN A 324 6.91 -6.42 6.01
C ASN A 324 5.50 -6.80 6.52
N TYR A 325 4.47 -6.59 5.70
CA TYR A 325 3.07 -6.88 6.06
C TYR A 325 2.61 -8.27 5.64
N LEU A 326 3.40 -9.03 4.87
CA LEU A 326 3.05 -10.38 4.42
C LEU A 326 2.52 -11.24 5.57
N PRO A 327 3.17 -11.27 6.75
CA PRO A 327 2.73 -12.20 7.76
C PRO A 327 1.41 -11.74 8.41
N ILE A 328 1.11 -10.43 8.45
CA ILE A 328 -0.18 -9.90 8.98
C ILE A 328 -1.33 -10.33 8.06
N ILE A 329 -1.12 -10.24 6.74
CA ILE A 329 -2.11 -10.70 5.76
C ILE A 329 -2.35 -12.20 5.88
N LEU A 330 -1.29 -12.97 6.11
CA LEU A 330 -1.41 -14.41 6.35
C LEU A 330 -2.27 -14.72 7.57
N ALA A 331 -2.10 -13.97 8.67
CA ALA A 331 -2.92 -14.12 9.86
C ALA A 331 -4.42 -13.86 9.57
N PHE A 332 -4.74 -12.84 8.77
CA PHE A 332 -6.12 -12.58 8.33
C PHE A 332 -6.69 -13.70 7.48
N MET A 333 -5.88 -14.32 6.60
CA MET A 333 -6.33 -15.47 5.81
C MET A 333 -6.60 -16.69 6.70
N GLN A 334 -5.73 -16.93 7.68
CA GLN A 334 -5.81 -18.07 8.61
C GLN A 334 -7.03 -18.02 9.54
N GLU A 335 -7.63 -16.84 9.72
CA GLU A 335 -8.93 -16.71 10.41
C GLU A 335 -10.08 -17.42 9.66
N TYR A 336 -10.00 -17.49 8.33
CA TYR A 336 -11.05 -18.08 7.48
C TYR A 336 -10.67 -19.47 6.94
N ASP A 337 -9.37 -19.75 6.84
CA ASP A 337 -8.81 -20.99 6.31
C ASP A 337 -7.51 -21.35 7.07
N GLU A 338 -7.63 -22.26 8.05
CA GLU A 338 -6.53 -22.67 8.94
C GLU A 338 -5.30 -23.22 8.17
N ASP A 339 -5.51 -23.76 6.95
CA ASP A 339 -4.46 -24.33 6.11
C ASP A 339 -3.80 -23.28 5.19
N ALA A 340 -4.26 -22.03 5.22
CA ALA A 340 -3.68 -20.96 4.43
C ALA A 340 -2.21 -20.71 4.84
N GLY A 341 -1.31 -20.94 3.89
CA GLY A 341 0.12 -20.68 4.01
C GLY A 341 0.61 -19.56 3.09
N ILE A 342 1.92 -19.29 3.15
CA ILE A 342 2.59 -18.34 2.25
C ILE A 342 2.34 -18.71 0.78
N GLY A 343 2.36 -20.00 0.44
CA GLY A 343 2.07 -20.49 -0.91
C GLY A 343 0.66 -20.11 -1.38
N THR A 344 -0.35 -20.26 -0.49
CA THR A 344 -1.73 -19.85 -0.77
C THR A 344 -1.80 -18.35 -1.06
N LEU A 345 -1.22 -17.52 -0.20
CA LEU A 345 -1.19 -16.07 -0.38
C LEU A 345 -0.52 -15.68 -1.72
N ILE A 346 0.70 -16.15 -1.96
CA ILE A 346 1.45 -15.81 -3.19
C ILE A 346 0.69 -16.29 -4.43
N SER A 347 0.12 -17.49 -4.41
CA SER A 347 -0.64 -18.02 -5.56
C SER A 347 -1.89 -17.19 -5.92
N LEU A 348 -2.56 -16.62 -4.91
CA LEU A 348 -3.69 -15.72 -5.11
C LEU A 348 -3.23 -14.33 -5.58
N MET A 349 -2.02 -13.91 -5.21
CA MET A 349 -1.48 -12.58 -5.51
C MET A 349 -0.77 -12.49 -6.86
N ILE A 350 -0.20 -13.59 -7.38
CA ILE A 350 0.47 -13.60 -8.69
C ILE A 350 -0.42 -13.04 -9.81
N PRO A 351 -1.70 -13.43 -9.96
CA PRO A 351 -2.56 -12.85 -10.99
C PRO A 351 -2.73 -11.34 -10.86
N TYR A 352 -2.89 -10.81 -9.64
CA TYR A 352 -2.97 -9.37 -9.42
C TYR A 352 -1.68 -8.68 -9.85
N SER A 353 -0.55 -9.16 -9.33
CA SER A 353 0.78 -8.61 -9.58
C SER A 353 1.09 -8.53 -11.08
N MET A 354 0.97 -9.64 -11.79
CA MET A 354 1.33 -9.71 -13.21
C MET A 354 0.38 -8.91 -14.09
N ILE A 355 -0.91 -8.93 -13.81
CA ILE A 355 -1.89 -8.20 -14.61
C ILE A 355 -1.79 -6.70 -14.34
N PHE A 356 -1.54 -6.28 -13.09
CA PHE A 356 -1.29 -4.87 -12.77
C PHE A 356 -0.03 -4.40 -13.48
N LEU A 357 1.06 -5.16 -13.40
CA LEU A 357 2.32 -4.82 -14.08
C LEU A 357 2.09 -4.61 -15.58
N VAL A 358 1.37 -5.52 -16.25
CA VAL A 358 1.07 -5.40 -17.68
C VAL A 358 0.21 -4.18 -17.98
N PHE A 359 -0.95 -4.03 -17.33
CA PHE A 359 -1.87 -2.95 -17.64
C PHE A 359 -1.33 -1.57 -17.26
N TRP A 360 -0.55 -1.48 -16.18
CA TRP A 360 0.06 -0.23 -15.76
C TRP A 360 1.23 0.17 -16.67
N SER A 361 2.03 -0.81 -17.13
CA SER A 361 3.05 -0.59 -18.16
C SER A 361 2.43 -0.16 -19.48
N LEU A 362 1.32 -0.80 -19.89
CA LEU A 362 0.57 -0.40 -21.08
C LEU A 362 0.01 1.02 -20.95
N LEU A 363 -0.52 1.39 -19.78
CA LEU A 363 -0.97 2.75 -19.50
C LEU A 363 0.19 3.75 -19.68
N ALA A 364 1.39 3.45 -19.16
CA ALA A 364 2.56 4.29 -19.38
C ALA A 364 2.92 4.41 -20.86
N ILE A 365 2.96 3.29 -21.60
CA ILE A 365 3.28 3.30 -23.04
C ILE A 365 2.26 4.13 -23.83
N VAL A 366 0.96 3.98 -23.54
CA VAL A 366 -0.08 4.81 -24.15
C VAL A 366 0.13 6.29 -23.79
N TRP A 367 0.41 6.59 -22.52
CA TRP A 367 0.67 7.96 -22.07
C TRP A 367 1.84 8.60 -22.81
N TYR A 368 2.91 7.83 -23.01
CA TYR A 368 4.08 8.19 -23.80
C TYR A 368 3.72 8.58 -25.23
N PHE A 369 2.96 7.75 -25.94
CA PHE A 369 2.58 8.02 -27.33
C PHE A 369 1.58 9.17 -27.49
N VAL A 370 0.69 9.37 -26.51
CA VAL A 370 -0.25 10.50 -26.53
C VAL A 370 0.46 11.81 -26.13
N GLY A 371 1.60 11.74 -25.44
CA GLY A 371 2.38 12.91 -25.05
C GLY A 371 1.70 13.77 -23.98
N LEU A 372 0.83 13.18 -23.15
CA LEU A 372 0.15 13.91 -22.07
C LEU A 372 1.14 14.26 -20.95
N PRO A 373 1.02 15.44 -20.32
CA PRO A 373 1.80 15.75 -19.14
C PRO A 373 1.47 14.78 -18.00
N LEU A 374 2.49 14.41 -17.22
CA LEU A 374 2.36 13.50 -16.07
C LEU A 374 1.71 14.18 -14.86
N GLY A 375 1.79 15.51 -14.82
CA GLY A 375 1.27 16.39 -13.80
C GLY A 375 1.50 17.86 -14.18
N PRO A 376 1.11 18.82 -13.32
CA PRO A 376 1.43 20.22 -13.52
C PRO A 376 2.94 20.42 -13.71
N GLY A 377 3.33 21.06 -14.82
CA GLY A 377 4.74 21.35 -15.13
C GLY A 377 5.63 20.13 -15.41
N ALA A 378 5.06 18.96 -15.69
CA ALA A 378 5.81 17.72 -15.90
C ALA A 378 5.50 17.10 -17.28
N PRO A 379 6.09 17.61 -18.37
CA PRO A 379 6.03 16.94 -19.68
C PRO A 379 6.79 15.60 -19.62
N ILE A 380 6.65 14.78 -20.67
CA ILE A 380 7.40 13.51 -20.78
C ILE A 380 8.84 13.77 -21.26
N PHE A 381 8.99 14.76 -22.13
CA PHE A 381 10.27 15.15 -22.73
C PHE A 381 10.72 16.50 -22.19
N LEU A 382 12.04 16.73 -22.18
CA LEU A 382 12.68 17.99 -21.78
C LEU A 382 12.57 19.08 -22.85
#